data_AF-A0A1D1W1L3-F1
#
_entry.id   AF-A0A1D1W1L3-F1
#
_cell.length_a   1.000
_cell.length_b   1.000
_cell.length_c   1.000
_cell.angle_alpha   90.00
_cell.angle_beta   90.00
_cell.angle_gamma   90.00
#
_symmetry.space_group_name_H-M   'P 1'
#
loop_
_entity.id
_entity.type
_entity.pdbx_description
1 polymer ?
#
loop_
_entity_poly.entity_id
_entity_poly.type
_entity_poly.pdbx_seq_one_letter_code
_entity_poly.pdbx_strand_id
1 'polypeptide(L)'
;MEKCQIFVFGGSNKEQLSTKSYAKAISPTVTPLSSVELMILGAPVLPEAVPAVLQEKTRQGEPMASRQGKLAAHQALFLLKNCLFLPKLYVLRCSPVWKFPSLLRDFDDVIRCSAAKITNTNMTDRSRNKQAFQSQKVDLASAEQKKLPSRPI
;
A
#
# COMPACT_ATOMS: atom_id res chain seq x y z
N MET A 1 -18.01 20.50 -8.96
CA MET A 1 -17.06 19.42 -9.33
C MET A 1 -15.94 20.06 -10.13
N GLU A 2 -14.74 20.17 -9.55
CA GLU A 2 -13.57 20.57 -10.31
C GLU A 2 -13.20 19.40 -11.23
N LYS A 3 -13.37 19.57 -12.54
CA LYS A 3 -13.32 18.45 -13.50
C LYS A 3 -11.89 18.05 -13.86
N CYS A 4 -10.93 18.96 -13.73
CA CYS A 4 -9.56 18.76 -14.18
C CYS A 4 -8.55 19.29 -13.14
N GLN A 5 -7.63 18.44 -12.72
CA GLN A 5 -6.50 18.80 -11.86
C GLN A 5 -5.18 18.66 -12.65
N ILE A 6 -4.20 19.50 -12.33
CA ILE A 6 -2.88 19.47 -12.97
C ILE A 6 -1.76 19.40 -11.93
N PHE A 7 -0.81 18.51 -12.17
CA PHE A 7 0.46 18.46 -11.45
C PHE A 7 1.60 18.59 -12.46
N VAL A 8 2.54 19.50 -12.21
CA VAL A 8 3.70 19.73 -13.10
C VAL A 8 4.90 19.02 -12.50
N PHE A 9 5.46 18.06 -13.23
CA PHE A 9 6.62 17.28 -12.81
C PHE A 9 7.91 17.84 -13.43
N GLY A 10 8.98 18.00 -12.63
CA GLY A 10 10.29 18.46 -13.10
C GLY A 10 10.45 19.98 -13.22
N GLY A 11 11.62 20.42 -13.69
CA GLY A 11 11.98 21.84 -13.80
C GLY A 11 12.25 22.54 -12.45
N SER A 12 12.73 23.77 -12.53
CA SER A 12 12.88 24.66 -11.36
C SER A 12 11.51 25.14 -10.84
N ASN A 13 11.45 25.57 -9.58
CA ASN A 13 10.22 26.12 -8.99
C ASN A 13 9.63 27.28 -9.82
N LYS A 14 10.49 28.09 -10.45
CA LYS A 14 10.07 29.21 -11.31
C LYS A 14 9.42 28.72 -12.60
N GLU A 15 9.97 27.68 -13.22
CA GLU A 15 9.40 27.07 -14.44
C GLU A 15 8.07 26.38 -14.14
N GLN A 16 7.97 25.68 -13.00
CA GLN A 16 6.71 25.04 -12.58
C GLN A 16 5.60 26.07 -12.35
N LEU A 17 5.92 27.21 -11.74
CA LEU A 17 4.95 28.31 -11.54
C LEU A 17 4.51 28.92 -12.88
N SER A 18 5.45 29.12 -13.80
CA SER A 18 5.16 29.60 -15.15
C SER A 18 4.22 28.65 -15.89
N THR A 19 4.50 27.35 -15.89
CA THR A 19 3.67 26.32 -16.53
C THR A 19 2.28 26.23 -15.92
N LYS A 20 2.16 26.31 -14.58
CA LYS A 20 0.85 26.35 -13.90
C LYS A 20 0.04 27.59 -14.31
N SER A 21 0.70 28.74 -14.45
CA SER A 21 0.07 29.99 -14.87
C SER A 21 -0.42 29.92 -16.32
N TYR A 22 0.40 29.34 -17.20
CA TYR A 22 0.04 29.10 -18.60
C TYR A 22 -1.13 28.11 -18.74
N ALA A 23 -1.13 27.01 -17.98
CA ALA A 23 -2.22 26.04 -17.97
C ALA A 23 -3.55 26.67 -17.52
N LYS A 24 -3.51 27.56 -16.53
CA LYS A 24 -4.69 28.30 -16.04
C LYS A 24 -5.22 29.32 -17.05
N ALA A 25 -4.33 29.90 -17.87
CA ALA A 25 -4.73 30.80 -18.96
C ALA A 25 -5.44 30.04 -20.09
N ILE A 26 -5.02 28.81 -20.41
CA ILE A 26 -5.67 27.96 -21.42
C ILE A 26 -6.98 27.38 -20.89
N SER A 27 -7.00 26.92 -19.64
CA SER A 27 -8.16 26.31 -19.01
C SER A 27 -8.40 26.91 -17.62
N PRO A 28 -9.30 27.89 -17.48
CA PRO A 28 -9.55 28.56 -16.20
C PRO A 28 -10.07 27.64 -15.09
N THR A 29 -10.67 26.51 -15.47
CA THR A 29 -11.26 25.51 -14.57
C THR A 29 -10.24 24.50 -14.05
N VAL A 30 -8.98 24.55 -14.49
CA VAL A 30 -7.95 23.61 -14.03
C VAL A 30 -7.41 24.03 -12.66
N THR A 31 -7.45 23.11 -11.70
CA THR A 31 -6.93 23.36 -10.36
C THR A 31 -5.53 22.75 -10.21
N PRO A 32 -4.53 23.51 -9.73
CA PRO A 32 -3.21 22.96 -9.45
C PRO A 32 -3.29 22.02 -8.23
N LEU A 33 -2.70 20.84 -8.36
CA LEU A 33 -2.63 19.85 -7.30
C LEU A 33 -1.34 20.00 -6.50
N SER A 34 -1.40 19.79 -5.18
CA SER A 34 -0.20 19.75 -4.34
C SER A 34 0.51 18.39 -4.42
N SER A 35 1.77 18.35 -3.97
CA SER A 35 2.55 17.10 -3.90
C SER A 35 1.87 16.06 -3.01
N VAL A 36 1.23 16.52 -1.93
CA VAL A 36 0.61 15.64 -0.94
C VAL A 36 -0.75 15.09 -1.37
N GLU A 37 -1.40 15.73 -2.34
CA GLU A 37 -2.71 15.33 -2.87
C GLU A 37 -2.62 14.48 -4.13
N LEU A 38 -1.41 14.30 -4.69
CA LEU A 38 -1.18 13.52 -5.91
C LEU A 38 -1.36 12.02 -5.64
N MET A 39 -2.59 11.55 -5.82
CA MET A 39 -3.04 10.17 -5.59
C MET A 39 -3.46 9.50 -6.90
N ILE A 40 -2.99 8.28 -7.14
CA ILE A 40 -3.49 7.40 -8.20
C ILE A 40 -4.18 6.21 -7.54
N LEU A 41 -5.49 6.04 -7.78
CA LEU A 41 -6.30 4.96 -7.20
C LEU A 41 -6.22 4.90 -5.65
N GLY A 42 -6.00 6.05 -5.01
CA GLY A 42 -5.81 6.16 -3.55
C GLY A 42 -4.41 5.81 -3.04
N ALA A 43 -3.44 5.61 -3.94
CA ALA A 43 -2.03 5.45 -3.63
C ALA A 43 -1.26 6.76 -3.93
N PRO A 44 -0.48 7.30 -2.99
CA PRO A 44 0.33 8.48 -3.23
C PRO A 44 1.41 8.17 -4.26
N VAL A 45 1.54 9.05 -5.25
CA VAL A 45 2.58 8.96 -6.29
C VAL A 45 3.93 9.39 -5.74
N LEU A 46 3.89 10.39 -4.86
CA LEU A 46 5.08 11.03 -4.30
C LEU A 46 5.35 10.53 -2.86
N PRO A 47 6.63 10.34 -2.47
CA PRO A 47 7.00 9.71 -1.21
C PRO A 47 6.60 10.52 0.03
N GLU A 48 6.39 11.83 -0.10
CA GLU A 48 6.06 12.74 0.99
C GLU A 48 4.66 12.47 1.56
N ALA A 49 3.73 12.01 0.72
CA ALA A 49 2.37 11.64 1.15
C ALA A 49 2.25 10.21 1.69
N VAL A 50 3.27 9.37 1.48
CA VAL A 50 3.24 7.95 1.87
C VAL A 50 3.01 7.77 3.37
N PRO A 51 3.72 8.47 4.28
CA PRO A 51 3.50 8.31 5.71
C PRO A 51 2.07 8.63 6.13
N ALA A 52 1.53 9.76 5.68
CA ALA A 52 0.19 10.22 6.04
C ALA A 52 -0.89 9.24 5.55
N VAL A 53 -0.78 8.78 4.30
CA VAL A 53 -1.73 7.80 3.74
C VAL A 53 -1.61 6.46 4.46
N LEU A 54 -0.40 5.97 4.69
CA LEU A 54 -0.21 4.67 5.34
C LEU A 54 -0.71 4.69 6.78
N GLN A 55 -0.45 5.75 7.55
CA GLN A 55 -1.00 5.92 8.90
C GLN A 55 -2.52 5.94 8.91
N GLU A 56 -3.15 6.68 7.98
CA GLU A 56 -4.60 6.71 7.88
C GLU A 56 -5.17 5.33 7.52
N LYS A 57 -4.49 4.57 6.65
CA LYS A 57 -4.90 3.18 6.34
C LYS A 57 -4.73 2.26 7.55
N THR A 58 -3.66 2.39 8.33
CA THR A 58 -3.46 1.66 9.59
C THR A 58 -4.58 1.98 10.58
N ARG A 59 -4.88 3.27 10.77
CA ARG A 59 -5.96 3.76 11.65
C ARG A 59 -7.33 3.25 11.22
N GLN A 60 -7.59 3.14 9.91
CA GLN A 60 -8.83 2.55 9.40
C GLN A 60 -8.90 1.02 9.62
N GLY A 61 -7.76 0.35 9.70
CA GLY A 61 -7.66 -1.09 10.00
C GLY A 61 -8.02 -1.45 11.44
N GLU A 62 -7.70 -0.60 12.41
CA GLU A 62 -7.97 -0.85 13.84
C GLU A 62 -9.47 -1.04 14.17
N PRO A 63 -10.40 -0.19 13.69
CA PRO A 63 -11.83 -0.42 13.86
C PRO A 63 -12.31 -1.71 13.19
N MET A 64 -11.74 -2.08 12.04
CA MET A 64 -12.09 -3.34 11.38
C MET A 64 -11.70 -4.54 12.24
N ALA A 65 -10.54 -4.50 12.89
CA ALA A 65 -10.09 -5.49 13.86
C ALA A 65 -11.07 -5.63 15.05
N SER A 66 -11.56 -4.50 15.57
CA SER A 66 -12.49 -4.50 16.72
C SER A 66 -13.88 -5.06 16.37
N ARG A 67 -14.37 -4.81 15.15
CA ARG A 67 -15.70 -5.26 14.70
C ARG A 67 -15.72 -6.73 14.29
N GLN A 68 -14.58 -7.27 13.84
CA GLN A 68 -14.44 -8.66 13.44
C GLN A 68 -14.75 -9.67 14.56
N GLY A 69 -14.56 -9.29 15.84
CA GLY A 69 -14.95 -10.12 16.99
C GLY A 69 -16.46 -10.35 17.14
N LYS A 70 -17.31 -9.62 16.40
CA LYS A 70 -18.76 -9.83 16.35
C LYS A 70 -19.20 -10.82 15.26
N LEU A 71 -18.26 -11.25 14.41
CA LEU A 71 -18.51 -12.18 13.32
C LEU A 71 -17.96 -13.57 13.68
N ALA A 72 -18.54 -14.62 13.11
CA ALA A 72 -17.97 -15.96 13.20
C ALA A 72 -16.54 -15.97 12.61
N ALA A 73 -15.62 -16.68 13.27
CA ALA A 73 -14.19 -16.63 12.96
C ALA A 73 -13.87 -16.87 11.47
N HIS A 74 -14.56 -17.82 10.83
CA HIS A 74 -14.41 -18.09 9.41
C HIS A 74 -14.77 -16.89 8.51
N GLN A 75 -15.87 -16.20 8.81
CA GLN A 75 -16.32 -15.02 8.07
C GLN A 75 -15.38 -13.84 8.30
N ALA A 76 -14.94 -13.64 9.55
CA ALA A 76 -14.00 -12.59 9.90
C ALA A 76 -12.65 -12.78 9.19
N LEU A 77 -12.12 -14.01 9.15
CA LEU A 77 -10.87 -14.33 8.47
C LEU A 77 -10.99 -14.16 6.95
N PHE A 78 -12.11 -14.60 6.37
CA PHE A 78 -12.40 -14.42 4.96
C PHE A 78 -12.43 -12.94 4.57
N LEU A 79 -13.11 -12.10 5.34
CA LEU A 79 -13.16 -10.65 5.10
C LEU A 79 -11.79 -10.00 5.29
N LEU A 80 -11.05 -10.35 6.35
CA LEU A 80 -9.70 -9.83 6.59
C LEU A 80 -8.79 -10.12 5.39
N LYS A 81 -8.76 -11.37 4.92
CA LYS A 81 -7.98 -11.78 3.75
C LYS A 81 -8.37 -10.95 2.52
N ASN A 82 -9.67 -10.89 2.20
CA ASN A 82 -10.13 -10.20 1.00
C ASN A 82 -9.88 -8.69 1.04
N CYS A 83 -10.01 -8.04 2.21
CA CYS A 83 -9.74 -6.62 2.35
C CYS A 83 -8.29 -6.24 2.02
N LEU A 84 -7.32 -7.14 2.23
CA LEU A 84 -5.93 -6.92 1.87
C LEU A 84 -5.69 -6.94 0.35
N PHE A 85 -6.53 -7.68 -0.39
CA PHE A 85 -6.45 -7.75 -1.86
C PHE A 85 -7.25 -6.65 -2.57
N LEU A 86 -8.10 -5.92 -1.84
CA LEU A 86 -8.90 -4.84 -2.42
C LEU A 86 -8.02 -3.66 -2.89
N PRO A 87 -8.51 -2.91 -3.89
CA PRO A 87 -7.91 -1.64 -4.32
C PRO A 87 -7.54 -0.66 -3.21
N LYS A 88 -8.22 -0.74 -2.05
CA LYS A 88 -7.94 0.10 -0.88
C LYS A 88 -6.49 0.00 -0.38
N LEU A 89 -5.78 -1.08 -0.72
CA LEU A 89 -4.38 -1.33 -0.39
C LEU A 89 -3.40 -1.10 -1.54
N TYR A 90 -3.79 -0.42 -2.63
CA TYR A 90 -2.86 -0.07 -3.70
C TYR A 90 -1.64 0.71 -3.21
N VAL A 91 -1.73 1.43 -2.08
CA VAL A 91 -0.57 2.07 -1.42
C VAL A 91 0.58 1.09 -1.16
N LEU A 92 0.30 -0.18 -0.81
CA LEU A 92 1.36 -1.16 -0.56
C LEU A 92 2.03 -1.67 -1.84
N ARG A 93 1.33 -1.58 -2.98
CA ARG A 93 1.79 -2.10 -4.28
C ARG A 93 2.35 -1.02 -5.20
N CYS A 94 1.84 0.20 -5.09
CA CYS A 94 2.06 1.29 -6.03
C CYS A 94 2.87 2.45 -5.45
N SER A 95 3.04 2.50 -4.12
CA SER A 95 3.83 3.56 -3.47
C SER A 95 5.13 3.00 -2.88
N PRO A 96 6.17 3.83 -2.72
CA PRO A 96 7.47 3.40 -2.18
C PRO A 96 7.46 3.19 -0.65
N VAL A 97 6.51 2.39 -0.16
CA VAL A 97 6.33 2.12 1.29
C VAL A 97 7.52 1.42 1.93
N TRP A 98 8.36 0.72 1.17
CA TRP A 98 9.60 0.12 1.68
C TRP A 98 10.59 1.13 2.26
N LYS A 99 10.47 2.42 1.90
CA LYS A 99 11.27 3.50 2.50
C LYS A 99 10.89 3.78 3.96
N PHE A 100 9.76 3.26 4.43
CA PHE A 100 9.18 3.54 5.75
C PHE A 100 8.92 2.25 6.55
N PRO A 101 9.97 1.52 6.97
CA PRO A 101 9.84 0.21 7.60
C PRO A 101 9.24 0.23 9.01
N SER A 102 9.22 1.36 9.71
CA SER A 102 8.50 1.51 10.99
C SER A 102 6.99 1.49 10.76
N LEU A 103 6.51 2.34 9.84
CA LEU A 103 5.10 2.46 9.47
C LEU A 103 4.53 1.16 8.91
N LEU A 104 5.32 0.42 8.13
CA LEU A 104 4.95 -0.91 7.65
C LEU A 104 4.81 -1.93 8.79
N ARG A 105 5.66 -1.85 9.82
CA ARG A 105 5.56 -2.73 10.99
C ARG A 105 4.28 -2.46 11.78
N ASP A 106 3.94 -1.19 12.00
CA ASP A 106 2.70 -0.83 12.69
C ASP A 106 1.48 -1.36 11.94
N PHE A 107 1.48 -1.25 10.61
CA PHE A 107 0.42 -1.80 9.76
C PHE A 107 0.32 -3.33 9.84
N ASP A 108 1.45 -4.03 9.73
CA ASP A 108 1.54 -5.49 9.89
C ASP A 108 1.03 -5.94 11.27
N ASP A 109 1.37 -5.20 12.32
CA ASP A 109 0.96 -5.51 13.69
C ASP A 109 -0.54 -5.41 13.90
N VAL A 110 -1.22 -4.44 13.26
CA VAL A 110 -2.68 -4.35 13.27
C VAL A 110 -3.31 -5.57 12.60
N ILE A 111 -2.78 -6.00 11.44
CA ILE A 111 -3.29 -7.18 10.73
C ILE A 111 -3.04 -8.45 11.57
N ARG A 112 -1.85 -8.60 12.14
CA ARG A 112 -1.48 -9.73 12.99
C ARG A 112 -2.37 -9.81 14.23
N CYS A 113 -2.55 -8.69 14.93
CA CYS A 113 -3.45 -8.63 16.08
C CYS A 113 -4.89 -9.00 15.71
N SER A 114 -5.36 -8.58 14.53
CA SER A 114 -6.68 -8.93 14.02
C SER A 114 -6.79 -10.43 13.76
N ALA A 115 -5.82 -11.00 13.03
CA ALA A 115 -5.80 -12.41 12.69
C ALA A 115 -5.70 -13.28 13.96
N ALA A 116 -4.80 -12.95 14.89
CA ALA A 116 -4.64 -13.62 16.18
C ALA A 116 -5.94 -13.64 17.00
N LYS A 117 -6.67 -12.52 17.04
CA LYS A 117 -7.98 -12.43 17.70
C LYS A 117 -9.03 -13.32 17.02
N ILE A 118 -9.05 -13.36 15.69
CA ILE A 118 -10.01 -14.18 14.93
C ILE A 118 -9.74 -15.68 15.14
N THR A 119 -8.47 -16.09 15.06
CA THR A 119 -8.08 -17.51 15.15
C THR A 119 -7.88 -17.99 16.58
N ASN A 120 -7.99 -17.09 17.56
CA ASN A 120 -7.65 -17.34 18.97
C ASN A 120 -6.27 -17.98 19.14
N THR A 121 -5.29 -17.53 18.35
CA THR A 121 -3.91 -18.03 18.38
C THR A 121 -2.94 -16.95 18.80
N ASN A 122 -1.95 -17.33 19.60
CA ASN A 122 -0.86 -16.43 19.95
C ASN A 122 0.18 -16.40 18.81
N MET A 123 0.11 -15.39 17.94
CA MET A 123 1.10 -15.18 16.88
C MET A 123 2.31 -14.42 17.45
N THR A 124 3.26 -15.16 18.03
CA THR A 124 4.54 -14.64 18.55
C THR A 124 5.53 -14.35 17.42
N ASP A 125 6.48 -13.42 17.63
CA ASP A 125 7.48 -13.01 16.61
C ASP A 125 8.30 -14.16 16.01
N ARG A 126 8.53 -15.25 16.76
CA ARG A 126 9.20 -16.45 16.24
C ARG A 126 8.46 -17.09 15.07
N SER A 127 7.13 -17.01 15.04
CA SER A 127 6.30 -17.54 13.95
C SER A 127 6.48 -16.71 12.67
N ARG A 128 6.68 -15.39 12.82
CA ARG A 128 6.89 -14.41 11.75
C ARG A 128 8.19 -14.70 10.97
N ASN A 129 9.29 -14.90 11.71
CA ASN A 129 10.59 -15.18 11.10
C ASN A 129 10.62 -16.53 10.37
N LYS A 130 9.92 -17.55 10.88
CA LYS A 130 9.84 -18.87 10.22
C LYS A 130 9.04 -18.82 8.92
N GLN A 131 7.90 -18.12 8.89
CA GLN A 131 7.08 -18.00 7.68
C GLN A 131 7.77 -17.13 6.60
N ALA A 132 8.42 -16.04 6.98
CA ALA A 132 9.23 -15.24 6.05
C ALA A 132 10.39 -16.06 5.45
N PHE A 133 11.07 -16.86 6.27
CA PHE A 133 12.12 -17.78 5.79
C PHE A 133 11.59 -18.88 4.87
N GLN A 134 10.37 -19.38 5.11
CA GLN A 134 9.76 -20.39 4.24
C GLN A 134 9.27 -19.80 2.91
N SER A 135 8.66 -18.61 2.90
CA SER A 135 8.35 -17.90 1.65
C SER A 135 9.60 -17.63 0.82
N GLN A 136 10.70 -17.20 1.44
CA GLN A 136 11.96 -16.97 0.73
C GLN A 136 12.57 -18.27 0.16
N LYS A 137 12.44 -19.40 0.87
CA LYS A 137 12.82 -20.73 0.34
C LYS A 137 11.95 -21.18 -0.83
N VAL A 138 10.65 -20.90 -0.80
CA VAL A 138 9.72 -21.24 -1.89
C VAL A 138 10.02 -20.40 -3.14
N ASP A 139 10.30 -19.10 -2.98
CA ASP A 139 10.67 -18.22 -4.08
C ASP A 139 12.04 -18.57 -4.69
N LEU A 140 13.02 -18.97 -3.88
CA LEU A 140 14.32 -19.47 -4.33
C LEU A 140 14.20 -20.80 -5.07
N ALA A 141 13.38 -21.73 -4.58
CA ALA A 141 13.12 -23.02 -5.25
C ALA A 141 12.38 -22.83 -6.58
N SER A 142 11.48 -21.86 -6.68
CA SER A 142 10.77 -21.53 -7.92
C SER A 142 11.66 -20.82 -8.95
N ALA A 143 12.71 -20.10 -8.50
CA ALA A 143 13.72 -19.48 -9.36
C ALA A 143 14.75 -20.50 -9.89
N GLU A 144 15.10 -21.53 -9.11
CA GLU A 144 15.98 -22.62 -9.56
C GLU A 144 15.33 -23.53 -10.61
N GLN A 145 14.03 -23.82 -10.49
CA GLN A 145 13.31 -24.65 -11.47
C GLN A 145 13.16 -23.98 -12.86
N LYS A 146 13.30 -22.66 -12.96
CA LYS A 146 13.26 -21.93 -14.24
C LYS A 146 14.61 -21.88 -14.97
N LYS A 147 15.65 -22.52 -14.43
CA LYS A 147 17.04 -22.48 -14.91
C LYS A 147 17.59 -23.84 -15.38
N LEU A 148 16.73 -24.76 -15.85
CA LEU A 148 17.22 -25.95 -16.56
C LEU A 148 17.47 -25.61 -18.05
N PRO A 149 18.69 -25.81 -18.58
CA PRO A 149 18.94 -25.62 -20.00
C PRO A 149 18.23 -26.71 -20.82
N SER A 150 17.53 -26.28 -21.85
CA SER A 150 16.98 -27.12 -22.93
C SER A 150 18.09 -28.04 -23.44
N ARG A 151 17.91 -29.36 -23.27
CA ARG A 151 18.78 -30.36 -23.92
C ARG A 151 18.67 -30.18 -25.44
N PRO A 152 19.79 -30.07 -26.18
CA PRO A 152 19.75 -30.21 -27.62
C PRO A 152 19.48 -31.67 -28.01
N ILE A 153 18.74 -31.79 -29.10
CA ILE A 153 18.22 -33.00 -29.77
C ILE A 153 19.38 -33.85 -30.28
#